data_AF-A0A653VJ75-F1
#
_entry.id   AF-A0A653VJ75-F1
#
_cell.length_a   1.000
_cell.length_b   1.000
_cell.length_c   1.000
_cell.angle_alpha   90.00
_cell.angle_beta   90.00
_cell.angle_gamma   90.00
#
_symmetry.space_group_name_H-M   'P 1'
#
loop_
_entity.id
_entity.type
_entity.pdbx_description
1 polymer ?
#
loop_
_entity_poly.entity_id
_entity_poly.type
_entity_poly.pdbx_seq_one_letter_code
_entity_poly.pdbx_strand_id
1 'polypeptide(L)'
;MIKKIKKSAIIFLLTTLFGCSTNQPANDFNNAKKNSSNTKILLSKLEASGYSCAESEMKENEARYFSQKSQEAKKYTCTKSKSGILCVDYLFIDIFSVKNKVIGGNGQVAPQCP
;
A
#
# COMPACT_ATOMS: atom_id res chain seq x y z
N MET A 1 26.05 -58.27 -12.26
CA MET A 1 24.71 -57.63 -12.32
C MET A 1 24.55 -56.71 -11.13
N ILE A 2 24.56 -55.39 -11.33
CA ILE A 2 24.43 -54.40 -10.24
C ILE A 2 23.11 -53.64 -10.47
N LYS A 3 22.18 -53.76 -9.52
CA LYS A 3 20.85 -53.12 -9.54
C LYS A 3 20.99 -51.61 -9.33
N LYS A 4 20.56 -50.81 -10.31
CA LYS A 4 20.38 -49.35 -10.16
C LYS A 4 19.15 -49.08 -9.30
N ILE A 5 19.35 -48.50 -8.12
CA ILE A 5 18.28 -47.97 -7.27
C ILE A 5 17.76 -46.69 -7.93
N LYS A 6 16.49 -46.71 -8.36
CA LYS A 6 15.78 -45.55 -8.90
C LYS A 6 15.71 -44.48 -7.81
N LYS A 7 16.35 -43.33 -8.03
CA LYS A 7 16.18 -42.14 -7.19
C LYS A 7 14.73 -41.69 -7.32
N SER A 8 13.96 -41.93 -6.26
CA SER A 8 12.61 -41.44 -6.09
C SER A 8 12.64 -39.92 -6.16
N ALA A 9 11.89 -39.35 -7.10
CA ALA A 9 11.72 -37.92 -7.24
C ALA A 9 10.98 -37.41 -6.00
N ILE A 10 11.72 -36.80 -5.08
CA ILE A 10 11.15 -35.99 -4.02
C ILE A 10 10.60 -34.74 -4.71
N ILE A 11 9.31 -34.79 -5.03
CA ILE A 11 8.55 -33.62 -5.46
C ILE A 11 8.44 -32.75 -4.21
N PHE A 12 9.36 -31.79 -4.08
CA PHE A 12 9.21 -30.66 -3.18
C PHE A 12 8.01 -29.86 -3.69
N LEU A 13 6.82 -30.18 -3.17
CA LEU A 13 5.66 -29.30 -3.25
C LEU A 13 5.99 -28.10 -2.35
N LEU A 14 6.78 -27.15 -2.86
CA LEU A 14 6.80 -25.80 -2.32
C LEU A 14 5.43 -25.22 -2.63
N THR A 15 4.51 -25.38 -1.68
CA THR A 15 3.36 -24.51 -1.57
C THR A 15 3.91 -23.09 -1.48
N THR A 16 3.79 -22.35 -2.57
CA THR A 16 4.01 -20.91 -2.57
C THR A 16 2.96 -20.31 -1.66
N LEU A 17 3.29 -20.19 -0.37
CA LEU A 17 2.69 -19.22 0.52
C LEU A 17 2.87 -17.87 -0.18
N PHE A 18 1.85 -17.44 -0.94
CA PHE A 18 1.73 -16.06 -1.36
C PHE A 18 1.79 -15.25 -0.08
N GLY A 19 2.97 -14.70 0.19
CA GLY A 19 3.24 -13.99 1.42
C GLY A 19 2.16 -12.95 1.61
N CYS A 20 1.43 -13.06 2.71
CA CYS A 20 0.58 -12.00 3.22
C CYS A 20 1.46 -10.76 3.34
N SER A 21 1.41 -9.87 2.34
CA SER A 21 2.16 -8.63 2.36
C SER A 21 1.46 -7.73 3.38
N THR A 22 1.88 -7.83 4.63
CA THR A 22 1.48 -6.94 5.72
C THR A 22 1.80 -5.48 5.43
N ASN A 23 2.64 -5.22 4.42
CA ASN A 23 3.04 -3.89 3.93
C ASN A 23 2.48 -3.53 2.55
N GLN A 24 1.43 -4.21 2.06
CA GLN A 24 0.86 -3.94 0.73
C GLN A 24 0.57 -2.44 0.44
N PRO A 25 -0.05 -1.66 1.36
CA PRO A 25 -0.34 -0.25 1.08
C PRO A 25 0.91 0.60 0.89
N ALA A 26 1.98 0.32 1.65
CA ALA A 26 3.26 1.02 1.51
C ALA A 26 3.93 0.69 0.16
N ASN A 27 3.84 -0.57 -0.28
CA ASN A 27 4.35 -0.98 -1.59
C ASN A 27 3.57 -0.32 -2.73
N ASP A 28 2.23 -0.31 -2.64
CA ASP A 28 1.36 0.32 -3.64
C ASP A 28 1.65 1.82 -3.76
N PHE A 29 1.83 2.52 -2.62
CA PHE A 29 2.26 3.92 -2.60
C PHE A 29 3.63 4.13 -3.27
N ASN A 30 4.63 3.35 -2.89
CA ASN A 30 5.98 3.48 -3.42
C ASN A 30 6.04 3.20 -4.93
N ASN A 31 5.28 2.20 -5.40
CA ASN A 31 5.14 1.88 -6.81
C ASN A 31 4.45 3.02 -7.58
N ALA A 32 3.39 3.62 -7.02
CA ALA A 32 2.70 4.76 -7.64
C ALA A 32 3.63 6.00 -7.73
N LYS A 33 4.40 6.27 -6.68
CA LYS A 33 5.38 7.36 -6.61
C LYS A 33 6.59 7.15 -7.53
N LYS A 34 6.89 5.91 -7.93
CA LYS A 34 8.01 5.63 -8.82
C LYS A 34 7.85 6.41 -10.13
N ASN A 35 8.88 7.18 -10.47
CA ASN A 35 8.99 8.01 -11.68
C ASN A 35 8.03 9.22 -11.77
N SER A 36 7.28 9.55 -10.72
CA SER A 36 6.51 10.80 -10.68
C SER A 36 6.22 11.24 -9.25
N SER A 37 6.59 12.48 -8.93
CA SER A 37 6.20 13.12 -7.66
C SER A 37 4.94 13.98 -7.80
N ASN A 38 4.29 13.99 -8.97
CA ASN A 38 3.07 14.76 -9.17
C ASN A 38 1.88 14.10 -8.46
N THR A 39 1.15 14.87 -7.66
CA THR A 39 0.04 14.35 -6.85
C THR A 39 -1.07 13.76 -7.70
N LYS A 40 -1.52 14.45 -8.75
CA LYS A 40 -2.58 13.94 -9.63
C LYS A 40 -2.19 12.62 -10.28
N ILE A 41 -0.96 12.52 -10.80
CA ILE A 41 -0.46 11.27 -11.42
C ILE A 41 -0.39 10.13 -10.40
N LEU A 42 0.08 10.41 -9.18
CA LEU A 42 0.14 9.40 -8.12
C LEU A 42 -1.25 8.90 -7.73
N LEU A 43 -2.22 9.80 -7.53
CA LEU A 43 -3.61 9.45 -7.20
C LEU A 43 -4.22 8.57 -8.31
N SER A 44 -4.09 8.96 -9.57
CA SER A 44 -4.62 8.17 -10.69
C SER A 44 -4.01 6.77 -10.80
N LYS A 45 -2.73 6.59 -10.44
CA LYS A 45 -2.10 5.25 -10.39
C LYS A 45 -2.66 4.39 -9.26
N LEU A 46 -2.96 4.99 -8.11
CA LEU A 46 -3.57 4.28 -6.98
C LEU A 46 -5.02 3.90 -7.31
N GLU A 47 -5.76 4.79 -7.95
CA GLU A 47 -7.12 4.53 -8.45
C GLU A 47 -7.13 3.39 -9.47
N ALA A 48 -6.20 3.39 -10.43
CA ALA A 48 -6.02 2.27 -11.36
C ALA A 48 -5.65 0.95 -10.65
N SER A 49 -5.05 1.03 -9.46
CA SER A 49 -4.75 -0.12 -8.60
C SER A 49 -5.92 -0.53 -7.71
N GLY A 50 -7.07 0.12 -7.84
CA GLY A 50 -8.32 -0.18 -7.14
C GLY A 50 -8.49 0.54 -5.81
N TYR A 51 -7.74 1.61 -5.54
CA TYR A 51 -8.01 2.49 -4.41
C TYR A 51 -9.08 3.54 -4.76
N SER A 52 -9.88 3.94 -3.79
CA SER A 52 -10.71 5.14 -3.86
C SER A 52 -10.03 6.25 -3.07
N CYS A 53 -9.67 7.35 -3.73
CA CYS A 53 -8.92 8.45 -3.13
C CYS A 53 -9.78 9.70 -2.99
N ALA A 54 -9.72 10.37 -1.85
CA ALA A 54 -10.39 11.66 -1.62
C ALA A 54 -9.50 12.61 -0.83
N GLU A 55 -9.68 13.92 -1.03
CA GLU A 55 -9.11 14.92 -0.12
C GLU A 55 -9.74 14.74 1.26
N SER A 56 -8.91 14.80 2.29
CA SER A 56 -9.30 14.51 3.67
C SER A 56 -8.70 15.54 4.61
N GLU A 57 -9.34 15.77 5.76
CA GLU A 57 -8.80 16.65 6.78
C GLU A 57 -7.53 16.09 7.41
N MET A 58 -6.60 16.99 7.74
CA MET A 58 -5.41 16.64 8.50
C MET A 58 -5.74 16.48 9.97
N LYS A 59 -5.05 15.55 10.62
CA LYS A 59 -5.03 15.49 12.08
C LYS A 59 -4.30 16.72 12.63
N GLU A 60 -4.63 17.14 13.85
CA GLU A 60 -4.06 18.35 14.47
C GLU A 60 -2.52 18.35 14.47
N ASN A 61 -1.90 17.20 14.75
CA ASN A 61 -0.45 17.05 14.73
C ASN A 61 0.16 17.18 13.32
N GLU A 62 -0.52 16.67 12.29
CA GLU A 62 -0.13 16.79 10.88
C GLU A 62 -0.24 18.26 10.43
N ALA A 63 -1.37 18.91 10.73
CA ALA A 63 -1.59 20.32 10.43
C ALA A 63 -0.54 21.22 11.11
N ARG A 64 -0.26 20.96 12.40
CA ARG A 64 0.77 21.68 13.17
C ARG A 64 2.16 21.52 12.55
N TYR A 65 2.52 20.31 12.12
CA TYR A 65 3.80 20.05 11.46
C TYR A 65 3.98 20.89 10.19
N PHE A 66 2.97 20.94 9.31
CA PHE A 66 3.05 21.70 8.06
C PHE A 66 2.99 23.21 8.28
N SER A 67 2.20 23.66 9.26
CA SER A 67 2.15 25.07 9.67
C SER A 67 3.51 25.56 10.18
N GLN A 68 4.20 24.80 11.03
CA GLN A 68 5.55 25.13 11.51
C GLN A 68 6.60 25.19 10.39
N LYS A 69 6.35 24.52 9.27
CA LYS A 69 7.22 24.52 8.09
C LYS A 69 6.80 25.57 7.05
N SER A 70 5.78 26.38 7.32
CA SER A 70 5.18 27.33 6.39
C SER A 70 4.80 26.68 5.05
N GLN A 71 4.28 25.46 5.11
CA GLN A 71 3.85 24.69 3.94
C GLN A 71 2.34 24.55 3.91
N GLU A 72 1.72 25.01 2.83
CA GLU A 72 0.32 24.72 2.52
C GLU A 72 0.22 23.30 1.94
N ALA A 73 0.04 22.34 2.83
CA ALA A 73 -0.11 20.94 2.48
C ALA A 73 -1.59 20.56 2.37
N LYS A 74 -1.88 19.65 1.45
CA LYS A 74 -3.16 18.93 1.33
C LYS A 74 -2.95 17.47 1.70
N LYS A 75 -3.96 16.87 2.33
CA LYS A 75 -3.98 15.43 2.63
C LYS A 75 -5.02 14.74 1.75
N TYR A 76 -4.64 13.58 1.23
CA TYR A 76 -5.56 12.67 0.55
C TYR A 76 -5.51 11.32 1.26
N THR A 77 -6.66 10.72 1.50
CA THR A 77 -6.76 9.35 2.01
C THR A 77 -7.30 8.46 0.91
N CYS A 78 -6.53 7.42 0.58
CA CYS A 78 -6.89 6.40 -0.39
C CYS A 78 -7.23 5.11 0.35
N THR A 79 -8.38 4.51 0.04
CA THR A 79 -8.84 3.27 0.67
C THR A 79 -9.07 2.17 -0.35
N LYS A 80 -8.79 0.92 0.04
CA LYS A 80 -9.08 -0.27 -0.76
C LYS A 80 -9.48 -1.39 0.18
N SER A 81 -10.57 -2.07 -0.12
CA SER A 81 -10.95 -3.29 0.59
C SER A 81 -10.30 -4.50 -0.09
N LYS A 82 -9.91 -5.49 0.71
CA LYS A 82 -9.40 -6.77 0.26
C LYS A 82 -10.05 -7.87 1.08
N SER A 83 -10.55 -8.90 0.42
CA SER A 83 -11.03 -10.10 1.11
C SER A 83 -9.86 -10.77 1.82
N GLY A 84 -9.92 -10.82 3.15
CA GLY A 84 -9.07 -11.67 3.96
C GLY A 84 -9.73 -13.03 4.21
N ILE A 85 -8.97 -13.97 4.79
CA ILE A 85 -9.44 -15.34 5.05
C ILE A 85 -10.52 -15.36 6.13
N LEU A 86 -10.42 -14.47 7.12
CA LEU A 86 -11.34 -14.41 8.28
C LEU A 86 -12.04 -13.05 8.44
N CYS A 87 -11.47 -11.99 7.85
CA CYS A 87 -11.90 -10.60 8.02
C CYS A 87 -11.77 -9.85 6.69
N VAL A 88 -12.38 -8.68 6.56
CA VAL A 88 -12.11 -7.76 5.43
C VAL A 88 -10.93 -6.86 5.83
N ASP A 89 -9.85 -6.92 5.06
CA ASP A 89 -8.70 -6.04 5.27
C ASP A 89 -8.97 -4.72 4.55
N TYR A 90 -9.02 -3.63 5.31
CA TYR A 90 -9.04 -2.29 4.76
C TYR A 90 -7.61 -1.75 4.69
N LEU A 91 -7.20 -1.42 3.47
CA LEU A 91 -5.91 -0.83 3.15
C LEU A 91 -6.10 0.68 3.06
N PHE A 92 -5.30 1.43 3.82
CA PHE A 92 -5.31 2.88 3.85
C PHE A 92 -3.96 3.43 3.39
N ILE A 93 -3.98 4.48 2.58
CA ILE A 93 -2.80 5.26 2.22
C ILE A 93 -3.13 6.73 2.43
N ASP A 94 -2.50 7.36 3.41
CA ASP A 94 -2.51 8.80 3.57
C ASP A 94 -1.40 9.41 2.72
N ILE A 95 -1.68 10.48 1.99
CA ILE A 95 -0.76 11.15 1.06
C ILE A 95 -0.74 12.63 1.37
N PHE A 96 0.46 13.20 1.53
CA PHE A 96 0.66 14.63 1.77
C PHE A 96 1.24 15.29 0.52
N SER A 97 0.62 16.39 0.09
CA SER A 97 0.94 17.10 -1.14
C SER A 97 1.11 18.59 -0.88
N VAL A 98 2.20 19.17 -1.36
CA VAL A 98 2.44 20.64 -1.36
C VAL A 98 2.65 21.08 -2.80
N LYS A 99 1.90 22.08 -3.27
CA LYS A 99 1.99 22.61 -4.65
C LYS A 99 1.98 21.52 -5.72
N ASN A 100 1.03 20.58 -5.63
CA ASN A 100 0.86 19.43 -6.53
C ASN A 100 2.06 18.45 -6.57
N LYS A 101 2.92 18.48 -5.55
CA LYS A 101 4.04 17.54 -5.36
C LYS A 101 3.83 16.72 -4.10
N VAL A 102 3.92 15.40 -4.25
CA VAL A 102 3.88 14.44 -3.14
C VAL A 102 5.16 14.57 -2.31
N ILE A 103 4.98 14.94 -1.06
CA ILE A 103 6.08 15.12 -0.09
C ILE A 103 6.20 13.93 0.88
N GLY A 104 5.12 13.17 1.08
CA GLY A 104 5.11 12.01 1.95
C GLY A 104 3.83 11.20 1.82
N GLY A 105 3.83 10.04 2.45
CA GLY A 105 2.64 9.21 2.61
C GLY A 105 2.86 8.08 3.60
N ASN A 106 1.78 7.54 4.14
CA ASN A 106 1.81 6.46 5.11
C ASN A 106 0.77 5.39 4.74
N GLY A 107 1.21 4.13 4.69
CA GLY A 107 0.35 2.99 4.40
C GLY A 107 -0.02 2.25 5.69
N GLN A 108 -1.29 1.92 5.86
CA GLN A 108 -1.82 1.20 7.03
C GLN A 108 -2.79 0.10 6.60
N VAL A 109 -2.88 -0.96 7.39
CA VAL A 109 -3.85 -2.04 7.23
C VAL A 109 -4.68 -2.11 8.51
N ALA A 110 -6.00 -2.11 8.39
CA ALA A 110 -6.91 -2.36 9.50
C ALA A 110 -7.86 -3.52 9.16
N PRO A 111 -7.77 -4.65 9.86
CA PRO A 111 -8.73 -5.74 9.69
C PRO A 111 -10.07 -5.35 10.33
N GLN A 112 -11.17 -5.60 9.63
CA GLN A 112 -12.52 -5.55 10.20
C GLN A 112 -13.12 -6.95 10.18
N CYS A 113 -13.34 -7.49 11.37
CA CYS A 113 -13.96 -8.79 11.59
C CYS A 113 -15.40 -8.57 12.09
N PRO A 114 -16.36 -9.43 11.70
CA PRO A 114 -17.72 -9.42 12.23
C PRO A 114 -17.79 -9.72 13.73
#